data_AF-A0A9Q0MI13-F1
#
_entry.id   AF-A0A9Q0MI13-F1
#
_cell.length_a   1.000
_cell.length_b   1.000
_cell.length_c   1.000
_cell.angle_alpha   90.00
_cell.angle_beta   90.00
_cell.angle_gamma   90.00
#
_symmetry.space_group_name_H-M   'P 1'
#
loop_
_entity.id
_entity.type
_entity.pdbx_description
1 polymer ?
#
loop_
_entity_poly.entity_id
_entity_poly.type
_entity_poly.pdbx_seq_one_letter_code
_entity_poly.pdbx_strand_id
1 'polypeptide(L)'
;MAPVIELYYNSLQEIEKKADLGNKFNKLQPKILCKSALEVYNSAESSFRGGDEELAYILFMRYAQIIKIIRSSKLFSDSKAELEA
;
A
#
# COMPACT_ATOMS: atom_id res chain seq x y z
N MET A 1 16.69 -21.35 9.14
CA MET A 1 15.32 -21.66 8.67
C MET A 1 14.48 -20.44 8.98
N ALA A 2 13.80 -19.87 8.00
CA ALA A 2 12.75 -18.89 8.28
C ALA A 2 11.63 -19.58 9.07
N PRO A 3 10.98 -18.90 10.04
CA PRO A 3 9.87 -19.49 10.76
C PRO A 3 8.77 -19.89 9.78
N VAL A 4 8.21 -21.10 9.94
CA VAL A 4 7.00 -21.50 9.21
C VAL A 4 5.85 -20.70 9.82
N ILE A 5 5.41 -19.68 9.12
CA ILE A 5 4.27 -18.86 9.52
C ILE A 5 3.00 -19.58 9.04
N GLU A 6 2.12 -19.93 9.97
CA GLU A 6 0.82 -20.50 9.64
C GLU A 6 -0.04 -19.44 8.95
N LEU A 7 -0.79 -19.88 7.94
CA LEU A 7 -1.77 -19.02 7.27
C LEU A 7 -2.88 -18.65 8.26
N TYR A 8 -3.12 -17.35 8.37
CA TYR A 8 -4.13 -16.73 9.23
C TYR A 8 -5.50 -16.66 8.53
N TYR A 9 -5.53 -16.62 7.20
CA TYR A 9 -6.75 -16.43 6.41
C TYR A 9 -7.11 -17.68 5.60
N ASN A 10 -8.42 -17.90 5.41
CA ASN A 10 -8.90 -19.11 4.75
C ASN A 10 -9.05 -18.92 3.23
N SER A 11 -8.92 -17.69 2.73
CA SER A 11 -9.00 -17.38 1.30
C SER A 11 -8.38 -16.03 0.97
N LEU A 12 -7.93 -15.87 -0.28
CA LEU A 12 -7.44 -14.60 -0.80
C LEU A 12 -8.51 -13.48 -0.72
N GLN A 13 -9.79 -13.82 -0.86
CA GLN A 13 -10.89 -12.86 -0.76
C GLN A 13 -11.02 -12.23 0.64
N GLU A 14 -10.68 -12.97 1.70
CA GLU A 14 -10.62 -12.40 3.05
C GLU A 14 -9.46 -11.42 3.18
N ILE A 15 -8.31 -11.77 2.63
CA ILE A 15 -7.10 -10.96 2.61
C ILE A 15 -7.33 -9.64 1.84
N GLU A 16 -7.97 -9.71 0.67
CA GLU A 16 -8.31 -8.54 -0.15
C GLU A 16 -9.21 -7.55 0.61
N LYS A 17 -10.20 -8.05 1.35
CA LYS A 17 -11.07 -7.19 2.19
C LYS A 17 -10.28 -6.49 3.30
N LYS A 18 -9.21 -7.11 3.83
CA LYS A 18 -8.33 -6.46 4.82
C LYS A 18 -7.41 -5.42 4.18
N ALA A 19 -7.05 -5.62 2.92
CA ALA A 19 -6.23 -4.68 2.17
C ALA A 19 -7.00 -3.42 1.71
N ASP A 20 -8.33 -3.47 1.64
CA ASP A 20 -9.14 -2.33 1.21
C ASP A 20 -9.10 -1.15 2.20
N LEU A 21 -8.57 -0.01 1.74
CA LEU A 21 -8.53 1.25 2.48
C LEU A 21 -9.82 2.08 2.31
N GLY A 22 -10.66 1.72 1.35
CA GLY A 22 -11.84 2.46 0.96
C GLY A 22 -11.56 3.91 0.54
N ASN A 23 -12.60 4.75 0.60
CA ASN A 23 -12.52 6.14 0.14
C ASN A 23 -11.98 7.13 1.19
N LYS A 24 -11.51 6.65 2.34
CA LYS A 24 -11.12 7.49 3.49
C LYS A 24 -9.92 8.41 3.17
N PHE A 25 -9.09 8.01 2.20
CA PHE A 25 -7.84 8.67 1.87
C PHE A 25 -7.95 9.65 0.69
N ASN A 26 -9.09 9.71 0.01
CA ASN A 26 -9.28 10.55 -1.20
C ASN A 26 -9.22 12.06 -0.92
N LYS A 27 -9.41 12.48 0.33
CA LYS A 27 -9.38 13.89 0.74
C LYS A 27 -8.02 14.33 1.31
N LEU A 28 -7.09 13.40 1.50
CA LEU A 28 -5.78 13.72 2.06
C LEU A 28 -4.85 14.30 0.99
N GLN A 29 -3.95 15.18 1.42
CA GLN A 29 -2.98 15.77 0.52
C GLN A 29 -1.99 14.70 0.01
N PRO A 30 -1.63 14.70 -1.29
CA PRO A 30 -0.71 13.73 -1.86
C PRO A 30 0.63 13.61 -1.14
N LYS A 31 1.17 14.74 -0.63
CA LYS A 31 2.43 14.76 0.13
C LYS A 31 2.37 13.92 1.41
N ILE A 32 1.22 13.92 2.10
CA ILE A 32 1.00 13.10 3.30
C ILE A 32 0.91 11.63 2.88
N LEU A 33 0.16 11.35 1.83
CA LEU A 33 0.01 9.99 1.28
C LEU A 33 1.35 9.39 0.83
N CYS A 34 2.27 10.18 0.28
CA CYS A 34 3.61 9.70 -0.08
C CYS A 34 4.41 9.21 1.14
N LYS A 35 4.32 9.91 2.28
CA LYS A 35 4.97 9.47 3.52
C LYS A 35 4.38 8.16 4.01
N SER A 36 3.06 8.07 4.07
CA SER A 36 2.36 6.85 4.45
C SER A 36 2.65 5.69 3.50
N ALA A 37 2.72 5.94 2.19
CA ALA A 37 3.07 4.92 1.21
C ALA A 37 4.46 4.33 1.46
N LEU A 38 5.45 5.18 1.78
CA LEU A 38 6.80 4.72 2.10
C LEU A 38 6.83 3.84 3.37
N GLU A 39 6.14 4.26 4.43
CA GLU A 39 6.03 3.49 5.67
C GLU A 39 5.36 2.13 5.46
N VAL A 40 4.25 2.11 4.71
CA VAL A 40 3.54 0.87 4.37
C VAL A 40 4.41 -0.05 3.53
N TYR A 41 5.14 0.47 2.54
CA TYR A 41 6.04 -0.32 1.70
C TYR A 41 7.18 -0.94 2.51
N ASN A 42 7.84 -0.15 3.37
CA ASN A 42 8.92 -0.64 4.23
C ASN A 42 8.42 -1.73 5.20
N SER A 43 7.18 -1.58 5.68
CA SER A 43 6.54 -2.59 6.53
C SER A 43 6.24 -3.86 5.74
N ALA A 44 5.75 -3.75 4.50
CA ALA A 44 5.50 -4.88 3.60
C ALA A 44 6.78 -5.67 3.30
N GLU A 45 7.86 -4.98 2.95
CA GLU A 45 9.19 -5.58 2.76
C GLU A 45 9.69 -6.31 4.01
N SER A 46 9.48 -5.72 5.19
CA SER A 46 9.88 -6.33 6.45
C SER A 46 9.10 -7.61 6.74
N SER A 47 7.78 -7.59 6.52
CA SER A 47 6.92 -8.78 6.63
C SER A 47 7.32 -9.86 5.64
N PHE A 48 7.57 -9.49 4.38
CA PHE A 48 8.00 -10.42 3.34
C PHE A 48 9.33 -11.10 3.70
N ARG A 49 10.33 -10.33 4.13
CA ARG A 49 11.63 -10.86 4.59
C ARG A 49 11.51 -11.70 5.87
N GLY A 50 10.51 -11.41 6.70
CA GLY A 50 10.15 -12.17 7.89
C GLY A 50 9.42 -13.49 7.60
N GLY A 51 8.97 -13.70 6.36
CA GLY A 51 8.19 -14.86 5.93
C GLY A 51 6.68 -14.74 6.13
N ASP A 52 6.19 -13.57 6.57
CA ASP A 52 4.75 -13.31 6.74
C ASP A 52 4.16 -12.84 5.42
N GLU A 53 3.92 -13.79 4.53
CA GLU A 53 3.46 -13.53 3.15
C GLU A 53 2.06 -12.92 3.10
N GLU A 54 1.16 -13.31 4.01
CA GLU A 54 -0.21 -12.78 4.05
C GLU A 54 -0.23 -11.32 4.49
N LEU A 55 0.52 -10.98 5.56
CA LEU A 55 0.64 -9.58 5.98
C LEU A 55 1.37 -8.75 4.93
N ALA A 56 2.43 -9.30 4.33
CA ALA A 56 3.15 -8.63 3.25
C ALA A 56 2.21 -8.31 2.07
N TYR A 57 1.40 -9.28 1.65
CA TYR A 57 0.40 -9.08 0.59
C TYR A 57 -0.58 -7.95 0.96
N ILE A 58 -1.15 -7.98 2.16
CA ILE A 58 -2.10 -6.93 2.61
C ILE A 58 -1.44 -5.55 2.53
N LEU A 59 -0.20 -5.42 2.99
CA LEU A 59 0.53 -4.16 3.01
C LEU A 59 0.90 -3.70 1.59
N PHE A 60 1.34 -4.60 0.71
CA PHE A 60 1.61 -4.26 -0.70
C PHE A 60 0.35 -3.80 -1.43
N MET A 61 -0.79 -4.45 -1.19
CA MET A 61 -2.06 -4.05 -1.79
C MET A 61 -2.53 -2.68 -1.28
N ARG A 62 -2.34 -2.40 0.01
CA ARG A 62 -2.58 -1.06 0.59
C ARG A 62 -1.67 0.00 -0.03
N TYR A 63 -0.38 -0.30 -0.18
CA TYR A 63 0.56 0.58 -0.87
C TYR A 63 0.09 0.92 -2.28
N ALA A 64 -0.28 -0.10 -3.07
CA ALA A 64 -0.76 0.08 -4.44
C ALA A 64 -2.02 0.97 -4.51
N GLN A 65 -2.95 0.82 -3.55
CA GLN A 65 -4.14 1.68 -3.45
C GLN A 65 -3.76 3.13 -3.15
N ILE A 66 -2.85 3.38 -2.20
CA ILE A 66 -2.38 4.74 -1.88
C ILE A 66 -1.76 5.40 -3.11
N ILE A 67 -0.92 4.67 -3.86
CA ILE A 67 -0.30 5.16 -5.09
C ILE A 67 -1.36 5.48 -6.15
N LYS A 68 -2.39 4.65 -6.30
CA LYS A 68 -3.51 4.93 -7.21
C LYS A 68 -4.22 6.24 -6.84
N ILE A 69 -4.46 6.47 -5.54
CA ILE A 69 -5.08 7.71 -5.05
C ILE A 69 -4.20 8.92 -5.37
N ILE A 70 -2.91 8.86 -5.04
CA ILE A 70 -1.93 9.93 -5.34
C ILE A 70 -1.94 10.26 -6.83
N ARG A 71 -1.83 9.25 -7.70
CA ARG A 71 -1.77 9.42 -9.16
C ARG A 71 -3.05 9.97 -9.77
N SER A 72 -4.20 9.75 -9.13
CA SER A 72 -5.48 10.33 -9.53
C SER A 72 -5.66 11.78 -9.06
N SER A 73 -4.82 12.28 -8.16
CA SER A 73 -4.93 13.65 -7.66
C SER A 73 -4.46 14.67 -8.70
N LYS A 74 -5.21 15.75 -8.85
CA LYS A 74 -4.85 16.86 -9.75
C LYS A 74 -3.48 17.46 -9.40
N LEU A 75 -3.21 17.64 -8.11
CA LEU A 75 -1.92 18.13 -7.60
C LEU A 75 -0.72 17.30 -8.11
N PHE A 76 -0.84 15.97 -8.14
CA PHE A 76 0.22 15.13 -8.69
C PHE A 76 0.39 15.32 -10.21
N SER A 77 -0.73 15.42 -10.94
CA SER A 77 -0.70 15.67 -12.38
C SER A 77 -0.02 17.00 -12.73
N ASP A 78 -0.34 18.06 -11.98
CA ASP A 78 0.22 19.39 -12.19
C ASP A 78 1.74 19.40 -11.93
N SER A 79 2.18 18.85 -10.78
CA SER A 79 3.62 18.74 -10.48
C SER A 79 4.39 17.81 -11.42
N LYS A 80 3.75 16.77 -11.96
CA LYS A 80 4.38 15.91 -12.96
C LYS A 80 4.63 16.66 -14.27
N ALA A 81 3.66 17.44 -14.73
CA ALA A 81 3.79 18.23 -15.96
C ALA A 81 4.92 19.28 -15.86
N GLU A 82 5.11 19.87 -14.68
CA GLU A 82 6.22 20.80 -14.42
C GLU A 82 7.61 20.16 -14.50
N LEU A 83 7.74 18.86 -14.20
CA LEU A 83 9.01 18.12 -14.26
C LEU A 83 9.34 17.62 -15.67
N GLU A 84 8.33 17.50 -16.54
CA GLU A 84 8.46 17.01 -17.92
C GLU A 84 8.55 18.15 -18.96
N ALA A 85 8.42 19.41 -18.54
CA ALA A 85 8.52 20.63 -19.36
C ALA A 85 9.94 21.23 -19.33
#